data_AF-A0A6G7XI58-F1
#
_entry.id   AF-A0A6G7XI58-F1
#
_cell.length_a   1.000
_cell.length_b   1.000
_cell.length_c   1.000
_cell.angle_alpha   90.00
_cell.angle_beta   90.00
_cell.angle_gamma   90.00
#
_symmetry.space_group_name_H-M   'P 1'
#
loop_
_entity.id
_entity.type
_entity.pdbx_description
1 polymer ?
#
loop_
_entity_poly.entity_id
_entity_poly.type
_entity_poly.pdbx_seq_one_letter_code
_entity_poly.pdbx_strand_id
1 'polypeptide(L)'
;MNEVKIYPALTQEDFTPSSGDTVLGVVLVEDEQADYVMAFGHIDPELYAAAVNEYDRKNAGYDPAYEASDVMQCYAVTVTAPPEWVMSWASEYQEHPDRFPITVVSR
;
A
#
# COMPACT_ATOMS: atom_id res chain seq x y z
N MET A 1 -28.69 -13.69 7.69
CA MET A 1 -27.60 -12.73 7.89
C MET A 1 -26.37 -13.35 7.27
N ASN A 2 -25.81 -12.77 6.22
CA ASN A 2 -24.48 -13.17 5.76
C ASN A 2 -23.49 -12.68 6.81
N GLU A 3 -22.76 -13.60 7.42
CA GLU A 3 -21.60 -13.25 8.24
C GLU A 3 -20.61 -12.52 7.33
N VAL A 4 -20.22 -11.31 7.71
CA VAL A 4 -19.06 -10.64 7.11
C VAL A 4 -17.87 -11.50 7.49
N LYS A 5 -17.33 -12.25 6.53
CA LYS A 5 -16.18 -13.11 6.75
C LYS A 5 -14.97 -12.20 6.90
N ILE A 6 -14.57 -11.97 8.15
CA ILE A 6 -13.37 -11.22 8.46
C ILE A 6 -12.17 -12.14 8.25
N TYR A 7 -11.29 -11.77 7.33
CA TYR A 7 -10.04 -12.47 7.10
C TYR A 7 -8.94 -11.89 8.00
N PRO A 8 -7.96 -12.70 8.44
CA PRO A 8 -6.85 -12.20 9.25
C PRO A 8 -6.10 -11.06 8.55
N ALA A 9 -5.51 -10.17 9.35
CA ALA A 9 -4.60 -9.14 8.86
C ALA A 9 -3.48 -9.77 8.01
N LEU A 10 -3.16 -9.14 6.88
CA LEU A 10 -2.01 -9.52 6.10
C LEU A 10 -0.73 -9.26 6.88
N THR A 11 0.24 -10.16 6.76
CA THR A 11 1.60 -9.90 7.21
C THR A 11 2.35 -9.08 6.17
N GLN A 12 3.51 -8.53 6.53
CA GLN A 12 4.40 -7.90 5.56
C GLN A 12 4.77 -8.86 4.41
N GLU A 13 4.95 -10.15 4.70
CA GLU A 13 5.27 -11.17 3.69
C GLU A 13 4.11 -11.37 2.72
N ASP A 14 2.87 -11.40 3.23
CA ASP A 14 1.66 -11.48 2.38
C ASP A 14 1.45 -10.19 1.56
N PHE A 15 1.88 -9.04 2.11
CA PHE A 15 1.89 -7.74 1.42
C PHE A 15 3.04 -7.59 0.44
N THR A 16 4.01 -8.51 0.44
CA THR A 16 5.12 -8.51 -0.53
C THR A 16 4.76 -9.52 -1.62
N PRO A 17 3.84 -9.19 -2.57
CA PRO A 17 3.64 -10.05 -3.71
C PRO A 17 4.98 -10.17 -4.46
N SER A 18 5.13 -11.22 -5.25
CA SER A 18 6.29 -11.43 -6.13
C SER A 18 6.51 -10.30 -7.16
N SER A 19 5.65 -9.28 -7.18
CA SER A 19 5.68 -8.08 -8.02
C SER A 19 6.12 -6.81 -7.28
N GLY A 20 6.39 -6.84 -5.98
CA GLY A 20 6.84 -5.65 -5.24
C GLY A 20 8.28 -5.28 -5.56
N ASP A 21 8.55 -4.02 -5.88
CA ASP A 21 9.90 -3.51 -6.14
C ASP A 21 10.48 -2.83 -4.90
N THR A 22 11.74 -3.10 -4.57
CA THR A 22 12.42 -2.44 -3.44
C THR A 22 13.19 -1.23 -3.92
N VAL A 23 12.78 -0.03 -3.48
CA VAL A 23 13.40 1.25 -3.83
C VAL A 23 13.71 2.04 -2.56
N LEU A 24 14.95 2.48 -2.39
CA LEU A 24 15.44 3.16 -1.17
C LEU A 24 15.16 2.39 0.13
N GLY A 25 15.06 1.05 0.06
CA GLY A 25 14.73 0.19 1.21
C GLY A 25 13.24 0.07 1.51
N VAL A 26 12.37 0.66 0.69
CA VAL A 26 10.91 0.54 0.76
C VAL A 26 10.43 -0.47 -0.28
N VAL A 27 9.62 -1.44 0.14
CA VAL A 27 8.93 -2.36 -0.78
C VAL A 27 7.65 -1.67 -1.28
N LEU A 28 7.62 -1.36 -2.57
CA LEU A 28 6.51 -0.69 -3.24
C LEU A 28 5.66 -1.70 -3.99
N VAL A 29 4.35 -1.61 -3.82
CA VAL A 29 3.35 -2.41 -4.52
C VAL A 29 2.43 -1.46 -5.27
N GLU A 30 2.37 -1.63 -6.58
CA GLU A 30 1.46 -0.93 -7.44
C GLU A 30 0.13 -1.70 -7.52
N ASP A 31 -0.99 -0.99 -7.50
CA ASP A 31 -2.29 -1.61 -7.77
C ASP A 31 -2.43 -1.97 -9.26
N GLU A 32 -3.43 -2.79 -9.59
CA GLU A 32 -3.59 -3.26 -10.97
C GLU A 32 -3.91 -2.16 -11.99
N GLN A 33 -4.41 -1.00 -11.53
CA GLN A 33 -4.71 0.16 -12.37
C GLN A 33 -3.54 1.14 -12.48
N ALA A 34 -2.48 0.97 -11.68
CA ALA A 34 -1.39 1.92 -11.50
C ALA A 34 -1.81 3.29 -10.94
N ASP A 35 -3.02 3.39 -10.37
CA ASP A 35 -3.58 4.58 -9.73
C ASP A 35 -3.02 4.78 -8.32
N TYR A 36 -2.55 3.70 -7.66
CA TYR A 36 -2.01 3.76 -6.31
C TYR A 36 -0.71 2.99 -6.18
N VAL A 37 0.23 3.58 -5.44
CA VAL A 37 1.43 2.89 -4.95
C VAL A 37 1.34 2.80 -3.45
N MET A 38 1.56 1.60 -2.92
CA MET A 38 1.39 1.27 -1.52
C MET A 38 2.64 0.59 -0.94
N ALA A 39 2.86 0.76 0.36
CA ALA A 39 3.81 -0.02 1.14
C ALA A 39 3.21 -0.49 2.46
N PHE A 40 3.70 -1.62 2.96
CA PHE A 40 3.35 -2.13 4.27
C PHE A 40 3.94 -1.23 5.37
N GLY A 41 3.15 -0.93 6.39
CA GLY A 41 3.56 -0.08 7.51
C GLY A 41 3.29 1.40 7.30
N HIS A 42 3.46 2.18 8.38
CA HIS A 42 3.51 3.64 8.34
C HIS A 42 4.96 4.07 8.16
N ILE A 43 5.33 4.35 6.90
CA ILE A 43 6.67 4.76 6.49
C ILE A 43 6.75 6.28 6.59
N ASP A 44 7.92 6.79 6.95
CA ASP A 44 8.21 8.22 6.92
C ASP A 44 7.77 8.84 5.58
N PRO A 45 6.89 9.86 5.57
CA PRO A 45 6.33 10.41 4.33
C PRO A 45 7.36 10.96 3.34
N GLU A 46 8.46 11.57 3.83
CA GLU A 46 9.51 12.11 2.95
C GLU A 46 10.27 10.97 2.27
N LEU A 47 10.64 9.94 3.04
CA LEU A 47 11.27 8.73 2.49
C LEU A 47 10.36 8.01 1.50
N TYR A 48 9.07 7.88 1.82
CA TYR A 48 8.10 7.20 0.97
C TYR A 48 7.92 7.93 -0.36
N ALA A 49 7.67 9.24 -0.34
CA ALA A 49 7.55 10.06 -1.55
C ALA A 49 8.82 9.98 -2.41
N ALA A 50 10.00 10.05 -1.79
CA ALA A 50 11.27 9.91 -2.51
C ALA A 50 11.43 8.53 -3.16
N ALA A 51 11.00 7.45 -2.49
CA ALA A 51 11.04 6.10 -3.04
C ALA A 51 10.09 5.94 -4.23
N VAL A 52 8.87 6.47 -4.16
CA VAL A 52 7.91 6.43 -5.28
C VAL A 52 8.40 7.26 -6.46
N ASN A 53 8.90 8.48 -6.23
CA ASN A 53 9.49 9.29 -7.30
C ASN A 53 10.64 8.56 -8.01
N GLU A 54 11.50 7.88 -7.25
CA GLU A 54 12.59 7.08 -7.83
C GLU A 54 12.08 5.85 -8.60
N TYR A 55 11.03 5.18 -8.10
CA TYR A 55 10.38 4.06 -8.78
C TYR A 55 9.77 4.50 -10.12
N ASP A 56 9.01 5.60 -10.14
CA ASP A 56 8.34 6.09 -11.34
C ASP A 56 9.32 6.57 -12.41
N ARG A 57 10.41 7.24 -12.00
CA ARG A 57 11.49 7.62 -12.92
C ARG A 57 12.15 6.41 -13.57
N LYS A 58 12.30 5.31 -12.83
CA LYS A 58 12.93 4.07 -13.32
C LYS A 58 12.01 3.25 -14.21
N ASN A 59 10.75 3.08 -13.81
CA ASN A 59 9.86 2.09 -14.39
C ASN A 59 8.82 2.69 -15.36
N ALA A 60 8.33 3.91 -15.10
CA ALA A 60 7.30 4.56 -15.92
C ALA A 60 7.87 5.60 -16.91
N GLY A 61 9.13 6.02 -16.73
CA GLY A 61 9.75 7.05 -17.56
C GLY A 61 9.11 8.44 -17.41
N TYR A 62 8.39 8.65 -16.31
CA TYR A 62 7.81 9.93 -15.89
C TYR A 62 8.57 10.49 -14.68
N ASP A 63 8.57 11.81 -14.51
CA ASP A 63 9.25 12.51 -13.43
C ASP A 63 8.21 13.18 -12.51
N PRO A 64 7.57 12.40 -11.62
CA PRO A 64 6.67 12.96 -10.62
C PRO A 64 7.46 13.77 -9.58
N ALA A 65 6.74 14.66 -8.91
CA ALA A 65 7.25 15.45 -7.79
C ALA A 65 6.35 15.25 -6.57
N TYR A 66 6.09 13.99 -6.19
CA TYR A 66 5.35 13.70 -4.96
C TYR A 66 6.14 14.26 -3.76
N GLU A 67 5.44 14.91 -2.86
CA GLU A 67 5.95 15.44 -1.60
C GLU A 67 5.34 14.69 -0.41
N ALA A 68 5.85 14.94 0.79
CA ALA A 68 5.34 14.33 2.02
C ALA A 68 3.84 14.57 2.24
N SER A 69 3.28 15.67 1.72
CA SER A 69 1.85 15.99 1.81
C SER A 69 0.95 15.12 0.93
N ASP A 70 1.50 14.48 -0.09
CA ASP A 70 0.75 13.60 -1.00
C ASP A 70 0.62 12.18 -0.41
N VAL A 71 1.40 11.88 0.63
CA VAL A 71 1.46 10.57 1.27
C VAL A 71 0.35 10.44 2.31
N MET A 72 -0.44 9.38 2.19
CA MET A 72 -1.46 9.01 3.15
C MET A 72 -1.02 7.78 3.95
N GLN A 73 -0.95 7.94 5.27
CA GLN A 73 -0.81 6.82 6.20
C GLN A 73 -2.19 6.39 6.69
N CYS A 74 -2.56 5.14 6.45
CA CYS A 74 -3.89 4.63 6.79
C CYS A 74 -3.83 3.16 7.22
N TYR A 75 -4.99 2.55 7.37
CA TYR A 75 -5.13 1.15 7.73
C TYR A 75 -5.88 0.42 6.63
N ALA A 76 -5.36 -0.73 6.23
CA ALA A 76 -5.99 -1.62 5.28
C ALA A 76 -6.62 -2.82 5.99
N VAL A 77 -7.68 -3.35 5.39
CA VAL A 77 -8.35 -4.59 5.79
C VAL A 77 -8.56 -5.45 4.55
N THR A 78 -8.40 -6.76 4.73
CA THR A 78 -8.64 -7.71 3.66
C THR A 78 -10.14 -7.92 3.45
N VAL A 79 -10.64 -7.66 2.24
CA VAL A 79 -12.04 -7.89 1.87
C VAL A 79 -12.26 -9.22 1.14
N THR A 80 -11.25 -9.70 0.41
CA THR A 80 -11.26 -11.00 -0.28
C THR A 80 -9.95 -11.74 -0.02
N ALA A 81 -10.03 -13.04 0.25
CA ALA A 81 -8.88 -13.91 0.50
C ALA A 81 -8.50 -14.72 -0.75
N PRO A 82 -7.39 -15.48 -0.76
CA PRO A 82 -6.81 -16.07 -1.96
C PRO A 82 -7.81 -16.86 -2.81
N PRO A 83 -7.60 -16.93 -4.15
CA PRO A 83 -6.35 -16.60 -4.85
C PRO A 83 -6.18 -15.11 -5.23
N GLU A 84 -7.26 -14.32 -5.20
CA GLU A 84 -7.26 -12.89 -5.48
C GLU A 84 -7.44 -12.14 -4.16
N TRP A 85 -6.36 -11.55 -3.68
CA TRP A 85 -6.43 -10.70 -2.49
C TRP A 85 -6.92 -9.33 -2.89
N VAL A 86 -8.02 -8.90 -2.27
CA VAL A 86 -8.52 -7.54 -2.40
C VAL A 86 -8.50 -6.93 -1.02
N MET A 87 -7.97 -5.72 -0.93
CA MET A 87 -7.98 -4.92 0.29
C MET A 87 -8.76 -3.64 0.08
N SER A 88 -9.34 -3.14 1.16
CA SER A 88 -9.84 -1.77 1.26
C SER A 88 -9.03 -1.06 2.33
N TRP A 89 -8.82 0.25 2.17
CA TRP A 89 -8.08 1.05 3.13
C TRP A 89 -8.78 2.36 3.40
N ALA A 90 -8.74 2.77 4.66
CA ALA A 90 -9.28 4.04 5.12
C ALA A 90 -8.67 4.37 6.49
N SER A 91 -8.65 5.64 6.87
CA SER A 91 -8.21 6.05 8.21
C SER A 91 -9.14 5.52 9.31
N GLU A 92 -10.44 5.38 9.02
CA GLU A 92 -11.46 4.85 9.94
C GLU A 92 -11.27 3.37 10.32
N TYR A 93 -10.46 2.61 9.56
CA TYR A 93 -10.14 1.22 9.91
C TYR A 93 -9.17 1.10 11.08
N GLN A 94 -8.76 2.21 11.71
CA GLN A 94 -7.92 2.23 12.91
C GLN A 94 -8.45 1.37 14.06
N GLU A 95 -9.75 1.11 14.17
CA GLU A 95 -10.30 0.26 15.24
C GLU A 95 -10.64 -1.17 14.78
N HIS A 96 -10.47 -1.47 13.48
CA HIS A 96 -10.79 -2.79 12.94
C HIS A 96 -9.79 -3.85 13.47
N PRO A 97 -10.25 -5.02 13.97
CA PRO A 97 -9.39 -5.99 14.65
C PRO A 97 -8.29 -6.57 13.74
N ASP A 98 -8.62 -6.78 12.46
CA ASP A 98 -7.72 -7.36 11.45
C ASP A 98 -7.10 -6.29 10.52
N ARG A 99 -6.98 -5.07 11.02
CA ARG A 99 -6.31 -3.99 10.28
C ARG A 99 -4.80 -4.23 10.20
N PHE A 100 -4.17 -3.74 9.15
CA PHE A 100 -2.73 -3.59 9.08
C PHE A 100 -2.37 -2.19 8.55
N PRO A 101 -1.29 -1.58 9.06
CA PRO A 101 -0.88 -0.26 8.61
C PRO A 101 -0.35 -0.31 7.18
N ILE A 102 -0.72 0.69 6.37
CA ILE A 102 -0.14 0.91 5.05
C ILE A 102 0.17 2.40 4.85
N THR A 103 1.10 2.66 3.94
CA THR A 103 1.39 4.00 3.41
C THR A 103 1.06 3.99 1.93
N VAL A 104 0.34 4.99 1.44
CA VAL A 104 -0.13 5.07 0.04
C VAL A 104 0.11 6.46 -0.53
N VAL A 105 0.33 6.53 -1.83
CA VAL A 105 0.22 7.76 -2.62
C VAL A 105 -0.68 7.46 -3.82
N SER A 106 -1.53 8.43 -4.16
CA SER A 106 -2.33 8.40 -5.39
C SER A 106 -1.50 8.98 -6.53
N ARG A 107 -1.54 8.33 -7.70
CA ARG A 107 -0.96 8.88 -8.92
C ARG A 107 -1.91 9.80 -9.66
#